data_AF-A0A840QI25-F1
#
_entry.id   AF-A0A840QI25-F1
#
_cell.length_a   1.000
_cell.length_b   1.000
_cell.length_c   1.000
_cell.angle_alpha   90.00
_cell.angle_beta   90.00
_cell.angle_gamma   90.00
#
_symmetry.space_group_name_H-M   'P 1'
#
loop_
_entity.id
_entity.type
_entity.pdbx_description
1 polymer ?
#
loop_
_entity_poly.entity_id
_entity_poly.type
_entity_poly.pdbx_seq_one_letter_code
_entity_poly.pdbx_strand_id
1 'polypeptide(L)'
;MMNNTEDSSTDRHHASALKILENGPYAPRCPDGHGPLSTVADADAPTGAAMVCTTCGQRRGMEVTMLRTLLSPQQTRFDQPLATPTENPSLADTIEIPRLQPQPPPPPQPENTAREPLGKITSETTRDDLTAGDETSFDFPTQPGQPARGRQPDGTIRTTGWLQLGRWPISSGLWAALAGAALGLALIDLYTWLPLILATTAYATWFAAIRWVRPASAATNLELVYADELEPDDAIRIHGPIGPVGIVDQITPANSQQVLIRFTGGTQRFLPADTRCHLVKLRN
;
A
#
# COMPACT_ATOMS: atom_id res chain seq x y z
N MET A 1 2.51 -50.38 -13.95
CA MET A 1 1.24 -50.01 -13.29
C MET A 1 1.58 -49.48 -11.92
N MET A 2 1.66 -48.16 -11.77
CA MET A 2 1.91 -47.47 -10.50
C MET A 2 0.58 -46.82 -10.08
N ASN A 3 0.05 -47.23 -8.92
CA ASN A 3 -1.19 -46.69 -8.37
C ASN A 3 -0.90 -45.38 -7.63
N ASN A 4 -1.38 -44.26 -8.16
CA ASN A 4 -1.46 -42.98 -7.46
C ASN A 4 -2.50 -43.10 -6.33
N THR A 5 -2.03 -43.06 -5.09
CA THR A 5 -2.87 -43.15 -3.88
C THR A 5 -2.60 -41.94 -2.97
N GLU A 6 -2.57 -40.75 -3.54
CA GLU A 6 -2.34 -39.50 -2.82
C GLU A 6 -3.31 -38.44 -3.36
N ASP A 7 -4.52 -38.35 -2.79
CA ASP A 7 -5.40 -37.16 -2.92
C ASP A 7 -6.60 -37.13 -1.96
N SER A 8 -6.85 -38.17 -1.14
CA SER A 8 -8.05 -38.21 -0.28
C SER A 8 -7.99 -37.34 1.00
N SER A 9 -6.86 -36.69 1.32
CA SER A 9 -6.70 -36.01 2.62
C SER A 9 -7.23 -34.57 2.64
N THR A 10 -7.14 -33.85 1.53
CA THR A 10 -7.51 -32.43 1.42
C THR A 10 -9.03 -32.23 1.46
N ASP A 11 -9.79 -33.13 0.84
CA ASP A 11 -11.26 -33.05 0.77
C ASP A 11 -11.95 -33.11 2.15
N ARG A 12 -11.41 -33.88 3.09
CA ARG A 12 -12.01 -34.01 4.43
C ARG A 12 -11.93 -32.72 5.25
N HIS A 13 -10.89 -31.91 5.04
CA HIS A 13 -10.72 -30.66 5.76
C HIS A 13 -11.61 -29.55 5.18
N HIS A 14 -11.78 -29.51 3.86
CA HIS A 14 -12.69 -28.57 3.20
C HIS A 14 -14.17 -28.81 3.57
N ALA A 15 -14.59 -30.08 3.62
CA ALA A 15 -15.95 -30.43 4.05
C ALA A 15 -16.23 -30.00 5.51
N SER A 16 -15.20 -29.98 6.37
CA SER A 16 -15.36 -29.64 7.79
C SER A 16 -15.52 -28.13 8.03
N ALA A 17 -14.79 -27.29 7.28
CA ALA A 17 -14.88 -25.83 7.43
C ALA A 17 -16.25 -25.28 6.95
N LEU A 18 -16.76 -25.77 5.83
CA LEU A 18 -18.08 -25.38 5.32
C LEU A 18 -19.20 -25.80 6.28
N LYS A 19 -19.10 -27.00 6.85
CA LYS A 19 -20.08 -27.50 7.81
C LYS A 19 -20.12 -26.68 9.11
N ILE A 20 -18.98 -26.10 9.52
CA ILE A 20 -18.90 -25.17 10.67
C ILE A 20 -19.58 -23.83 10.33
N LEU A 21 -19.51 -23.35 9.09
CA LEU A 21 -20.23 -22.14 8.69
C LEU A 21 -21.74 -22.34 8.65
N GLU A 22 -22.20 -23.49 8.19
CA GLU A 22 -23.64 -23.77 8.06
C GLU A 22 -24.30 -24.01 9.42
N ASN A 23 -23.56 -24.59 10.37
CA ASN A 23 -24.13 -25.03 11.65
C ASN A 23 -23.54 -24.31 12.88
N GLY A 24 -22.62 -23.37 12.67
CA GLY A 24 -21.98 -22.62 13.76
C GLY A 24 -22.91 -21.59 14.42
N PRO A 25 -22.62 -21.16 15.66
CA PRO A 25 -23.40 -20.14 16.35
C PRO A 25 -23.42 -18.79 15.63
N TYR A 26 -22.44 -18.54 14.75
CA TYR A 26 -22.31 -17.35 13.93
C TYR A 26 -22.64 -17.58 12.45
N ALA A 27 -23.39 -18.65 12.14
CA ALA A 27 -23.85 -18.92 10.79
C ALA A 27 -24.63 -17.71 10.23
N PRO A 28 -24.27 -17.18 9.04
CA PRO A 28 -24.97 -16.07 8.41
C PRO A 28 -26.46 -16.40 8.25
N ARG A 29 -27.31 -15.51 8.72
CA ARG A 29 -28.78 -15.71 8.69
C ARG A 29 -29.41 -15.01 7.50
N CYS A 30 -30.48 -15.61 7.00
CA CYS A 30 -31.36 -14.96 6.04
C CYS A 30 -31.95 -13.68 6.67
N PRO A 31 -31.90 -12.52 5.99
CA PRO A 31 -32.43 -11.27 6.52
C PRO A 31 -33.96 -11.31 6.72
N ASP A 32 -34.66 -12.21 6.03
CA ASP A 32 -36.10 -12.45 6.23
C ASP A 32 -36.40 -13.39 7.43
N GLY A 33 -35.38 -13.87 8.14
CA GLY A 33 -35.56 -14.65 9.38
C GLY A 33 -35.74 -16.17 9.20
N HIS A 34 -35.60 -16.71 7.99
CA HIS A 34 -35.80 -18.14 7.70
C HIS A 34 -34.74 -19.11 8.29
N GLY A 35 -33.70 -18.60 8.94
CA GLY A 35 -32.63 -19.40 9.54
C GLY A 35 -31.25 -19.19 8.87
N PRO A 36 -30.30 -20.11 9.11
CA PRO A 36 -28.96 -20.03 8.52
C PRO A 36 -29.00 -20.27 7.01
N LEU A 37 -28.11 -19.58 6.28
CA LEU A 37 -27.92 -19.79 4.85
C LEU A 37 -27.08 -21.06 4.61
N SER A 38 -27.40 -21.80 3.54
CA SER A 38 -26.63 -22.98 3.11
C SER A 38 -25.64 -22.60 2.01
N THR A 39 -24.48 -23.26 2.00
CA THR A 39 -23.48 -23.03 0.94
C THR A 39 -23.83 -23.84 -0.30
N VAL A 40 -23.86 -23.19 -1.47
CA VAL A 40 -24.14 -23.82 -2.76
C VAL A 40 -23.05 -23.41 -3.75
N ALA A 41 -22.61 -24.35 -4.58
CA ALA A 41 -21.73 -24.04 -5.70
C ALA A 41 -22.44 -23.09 -6.67
N ASP A 42 -21.78 -21.99 -7.02
CA ASP A 42 -22.37 -20.91 -7.78
C ASP A 42 -21.33 -20.34 -8.73
N ALA A 43 -21.51 -20.62 -10.02
CA ALA A 43 -20.58 -20.20 -11.07
C ALA A 43 -20.57 -18.67 -11.28
N ASP A 44 -21.62 -17.97 -10.87
CA ASP A 44 -21.73 -16.52 -10.99
C ASP A 44 -21.18 -15.80 -9.75
N ALA A 45 -20.74 -16.53 -8.71
CA ALA A 45 -20.06 -15.96 -7.56
C ALA A 45 -18.54 -15.84 -7.86
N PRO A 46 -17.87 -14.71 -7.51
CA PRO A 46 -16.43 -14.54 -7.73
C PRO A 46 -15.56 -15.65 -7.12
N THR A 47 -16.11 -16.37 -6.15
CA THR A 47 -15.45 -17.40 -5.35
C THR A 47 -15.90 -18.81 -5.72
N GLY A 48 -16.80 -18.97 -6.70
CA GLY A 48 -17.39 -20.25 -7.08
C GLY A 48 -18.43 -20.81 -6.10
N ALA A 49 -18.74 -20.08 -5.02
CA ALA A 49 -19.71 -20.48 -4.00
C ALA A 49 -20.49 -19.27 -3.46
N ALA A 50 -21.79 -19.48 -3.20
CA ALA A 50 -22.67 -18.49 -2.59
C ALA A 50 -23.44 -19.09 -1.39
N MET A 51 -23.91 -18.24 -0.50
CA MET A 51 -24.80 -18.63 0.59
C MET A 51 -26.25 -18.31 0.19
N VAL A 52 -27.10 -19.33 0.19
CA VAL A 52 -28.49 -19.24 -0.28
C VAL A 52 -29.44 -19.68 0.82
N CYS A 53 -30.54 -18.94 0.98
CA CYS A 53 -31.63 -19.36 1.85
C CYS A 53 -32.45 -20.45 1.16
N THR A 54 -32.55 -21.63 1.76
CA THR A 54 -33.31 -22.76 1.20
C THR A 54 -34.82 -22.51 1.17
N THR A 55 -35.32 -21.54 1.92
CA THR A 55 -36.76 -21.22 2.02
C THR A 55 -37.20 -20.16 1.03
N CYS A 56 -36.49 -19.02 0.94
CA CYS A 56 -36.88 -17.90 0.09
C CYS A 56 -35.98 -17.68 -1.14
N GLY A 57 -34.88 -18.44 -1.27
CA GLY A 57 -33.95 -18.33 -2.40
C GLY A 57 -33.04 -17.12 -2.37
N GLN A 58 -33.07 -16.32 -1.31
CA GLN A 58 -32.24 -15.13 -1.20
C GLN A 58 -30.75 -15.48 -1.16
N ARG A 59 -29.97 -14.76 -1.97
CA ARG A 59 -28.56 -15.02 -2.24
C ARG A 59 -27.68 -13.96 -1.58
N ARG A 60 -26.59 -14.40 -0.92
CA ARG A 60 -25.48 -13.54 -0.49
C ARG A 60 -24.16 -14.07 -1.03
N GLY A 61 -23.37 -13.18 -1.64
CA GLY A 61 -22.00 -13.49 -2.04
C GLY A 61 -21.13 -13.74 -0.81
N MET A 62 -20.22 -14.70 -0.89
CA MET A 62 -19.16 -14.85 0.11
C MET A 62 -18.09 -13.79 -0.15
N GLU A 63 -17.83 -12.93 0.83
CA GLU A 63 -16.69 -12.02 0.75
C GLU A 63 -15.38 -12.83 0.76
N VAL A 64 -14.41 -12.39 -0.04
CA VAL A 64 -13.07 -12.98 -0.13
C VAL A 64 -12.39 -13.05 1.24
N THR A 65 -12.68 -12.08 2.11
CA THR A 65 -12.24 -12.03 3.51
C THR A 65 -12.78 -13.18 4.35
N MET A 66 -14.06 -13.56 4.18
CA MET A 66 -14.64 -14.72 4.87
C MET A 66 -13.98 -16.01 4.40
N LEU A 67 -13.72 -16.16 3.10
CA LEU A 67 -13.01 -17.33 2.57
C LEU A 67 -11.57 -17.43 3.05
N ARG A 68 -10.86 -16.30 3.17
CA ARG A 68 -9.50 -16.29 3.70
C ARG A 68 -9.45 -16.74 5.16
N THR A 69 -10.44 -16.35 5.97
CA THR A 69 -10.62 -16.85 7.35
C THR A 69 -10.87 -18.36 7.38
N LEU A 70 -11.62 -18.91 6.43
CA LEU A 70 -11.91 -20.35 6.34
C LEU A 70 -10.72 -21.18 5.84
N LEU A 71 -9.95 -20.63 4.90
CA LEU A 71 -8.79 -21.29 4.29
C LEU A 71 -7.53 -21.17 5.17
N SER A 72 -7.55 -20.34 6.23
CA SER A 72 -6.42 -20.16 7.16
C SER A 72 -6.88 -20.14 8.63
N PRO A 73 -7.49 -21.22 9.15
CA PRO A 73 -8.10 -21.25 10.49
C PRO A 73 -7.09 -21.06 11.63
N GLN A 74 -5.79 -21.24 11.39
CA GLN A 74 -4.75 -21.07 12.41
C GLN A 74 -4.38 -19.60 12.70
N GLN A 75 -4.81 -18.64 11.86
CA GLN A 75 -4.39 -17.24 11.99
C GLN A 75 -5.50 -16.28 12.45
N THR A 76 -6.75 -16.73 12.54
CA THR A 76 -7.88 -15.87 12.87
C THR A 76 -8.58 -16.32 14.15
N ARG A 77 -8.55 -15.46 15.17
CA ARG A 77 -9.30 -15.66 16.42
C ARG A 77 -10.78 -15.37 16.15
N PHE A 78 -11.63 -16.39 16.21
CA PHE A 78 -13.08 -16.32 15.91
C PHE A 78 -13.90 -15.46 16.89
N ASP A 79 -13.28 -14.96 17.96
CA ASP A 79 -13.97 -14.22 19.03
C ASP A 79 -14.29 -12.76 18.66
N GLN A 80 -13.87 -12.27 17.50
CA GLN A 80 -14.10 -10.89 17.08
C GLN A 80 -15.36 -10.81 16.22
N PRO A 81 -16.46 -10.19 16.69
CA PRO A 81 -17.68 -10.08 15.91
C PRO A 81 -17.41 -9.29 14.63
N LEU A 82 -17.87 -9.81 13.49
CA LEU A 82 -17.91 -9.04 12.25
C LEU A 82 -18.71 -7.76 12.52
N ALA A 83 -18.10 -6.61 12.25
CA ALA A 83 -18.77 -5.33 12.39
C ALA A 83 -19.98 -5.29 11.45
N THR A 84 -21.17 -5.42 12.01
CA THR A 84 -22.41 -5.07 11.30
C THR A 84 -22.44 -3.55 11.14
N PRO A 85 -22.69 -3.02 9.93
CA PRO A 85 -23.03 -1.61 9.80
C PRO A 85 -24.36 -1.38 10.55
N THR A 86 -24.28 -0.68 11.68
CA THR A 86 -25.46 -0.24 12.43
C THR A 86 -26.09 0.95 11.70
N GLU A 87 -26.94 0.68 10.72
CA GLU A 87 -27.88 1.67 10.20
C GLU A 87 -29.17 1.60 11.01
N ASN A 88 -29.36 2.58 11.89
CA ASN A 88 -30.68 2.96 12.41
C ASN A 88 -31.04 4.29 11.72
N PRO A 89 -31.85 4.31 10.65
CA PRO A 89 -32.47 5.56 10.22
C PRO A 89 -33.64 5.85 11.16
N SER A 90 -33.42 6.82 12.06
CA SER A 90 -34.50 7.46 12.81
C SER A 90 -35.41 8.20 11.83
N LEU A 91 -36.65 7.71 11.72
CA LEU A 91 -37.80 8.38 11.13
C LEU A 91 -38.20 9.58 12.00
N ALA A 92 -37.58 10.74 11.80
CA ALA A 92 -38.13 12.06 12.14
C ALA A 92 -37.17 13.17 11.69
N ASP A 93 -37.22 13.55 10.41
CA ASP A 93 -37.22 14.95 10.01
C ASP A 93 -37.39 15.05 8.48
N THR A 94 -38.61 15.36 8.07
CA THR A 94 -38.89 15.82 6.72
C THR A 94 -38.36 17.25 6.59
N ILE A 95 -37.11 17.39 6.16
CA ILE A 95 -36.60 18.65 5.62
C ILE A 95 -36.75 18.56 4.10
N GLU A 96 -37.60 19.42 3.54
CA GLU A 96 -37.73 19.65 2.10
C GLU A 96 -36.36 19.84 1.47
N ILE A 97 -36.01 18.97 0.52
CA ILE A 97 -34.82 19.11 -0.32
C ILE A 97 -35.09 20.26 -1.31
N PRO A 98 -34.33 21.37 -1.29
CA PRO A 98 -34.43 22.38 -2.33
C PRO A 98 -34.01 21.77 -3.66
N ARG A 99 -34.86 21.89 -4.69
CA ARG A 99 -34.52 21.53 -6.07
C ARG A 99 -33.23 22.26 -6.48
N LEU A 100 -32.15 21.50 -6.64
CA LEU A 100 -30.92 21.97 -7.30
C LEU A 100 -31.26 22.35 -8.75
N GLN A 101 -31.07 23.63 -9.07
CA GLN A 101 -31.03 24.09 -10.46
C GLN A 101 -29.85 23.42 -11.18
N PRO A 102 -29.96 23.11 -12.48
CA PRO A 102 -28.87 22.58 -13.28
C PRO A 102 -27.68 23.54 -13.24
N GLN A 103 -26.57 23.09 -12.66
CA GLN A 103 -25.33 23.86 -12.65
C GLN A 103 -24.69 23.77 -14.05
N PRO A 104 -24.32 24.90 -14.68
CA PRO A 104 -23.62 24.87 -15.96
C PRO A 104 -22.27 24.15 -15.83
N PRO A 105 -21.79 23.51 -16.91
CA PRO A 105 -20.55 22.73 -16.89
C PRO A 105 -19.37 23.61 -16.44
N PRO A 106 -18.48 23.07 -15.58
CA PRO A 106 -17.32 23.83 -15.11
C PRO A 106 -16.42 24.23 -16.30
N PRO A 107 -15.83 25.43 -16.27
CA PRO A 107 -14.90 25.86 -17.30
C PRO A 107 -13.71 24.91 -17.38
N PRO A 108 -13.13 24.70 -18.59
CA PRO A 108 -11.97 23.85 -18.77
C PRO A 108 -10.83 24.33 -17.87
N GLN A 109 -10.40 23.48 -16.95
CA GLN A 109 -9.24 23.78 -16.13
C GLN A 109 -8.00 23.78 -17.03
N PRO A 110 -7.12 24.80 -16.92
CA PRO A 110 -5.88 24.81 -17.66
C PRO A 110 -5.04 23.62 -17.20
N GLU A 111 -4.73 22.72 -18.13
CA GLU A 111 -3.72 21.67 -17.96
C GLU A 111 -2.44 22.33 -17.45
N ASN A 112 -2.18 22.18 -16.15
CA ASN A 112 -0.99 22.68 -15.51
C ASN A 112 0.17 21.75 -15.87
N THR A 113 0.62 21.82 -17.12
CA THR A 113 1.83 21.20 -17.67
C THR A 113 3.10 21.96 -17.24
N ALA A 114 3.06 22.63 -16.09
CA ALA A 114 4.27 23.14 -15.45
C ALA A 114 5.12 21.95 -15.01
N ARG A 115 6.02 21.53 -15.92
CA ARG A 115 7.13 20.63 -15.67
C ARG A 115 7.78 21.03 -14.35
N GLU A 116 7.56 20.19 -13.34
CA GLU A 116 8.27 20.26 -12.09
C GLU A 116 9.77 20.16 -12.41
N PRO A 117 10.63 21.06 -11.88
CA PRO A 117 12.05 21.03 -12.17
C PRO A 117 12.64 19.75 -11.60
N LEU A 118 12.75 18.75 -12.47
CA LEU A 118 13.36 17.44 -12.23
C LEU A 118 14.84 17.67 -11.92
N GLY A 119 15.14 17.82 -10.62
CA GLY A 119 16.50 17.91 -10.13
C GLY A 119 17.26 16.64 -10.51
N LYS A 120 18.10 16.74 -11.55
CA LYS A 120 18.98 15.69 -12.08
C LYS A 120 18.24 14.41 -12.48
N ILE A 121 17.70 14.43 -13.69
CA ILE A 121 17.46 13.24 -14.50
C ILE A 121 18.83 12.66 -14.87
N THR A 122 19.34 11.72 -14.09
CA THR A 122 20.27 10.72 -14.62
C THR A 122 19.52 9.90 -15.65
N SER A 123 20.17 9.62 -16.79
CA SER A 123 19.64 8.92 -17.97
C SER A 123 18.40 8.07 -17.69
N GLU A 124 17.29 8.41 -18.36
CA GLU A 124 16.00 7.70 -18.30
C GLU A 124 16.28 6.19 -18.40
N THR A 125 16.19 5.52 -17.26
CA THR A 125 16.20 4.07 -17.16
C THR A 125 14.76 3.70 -16.93
N THR A 126 14.09 3.27 -17.99
CA THR A 126 12.67 2.89 -17.96
C THR A 126 12.53 1.50 -17.34
N ARG A 127 11.34 1.12 -16.87
CA ARG A 127 11.08 -0.25 -16.38
C ARG A 127 11.53 -1.32 -17.40
N ASP A 128 11.33 -1.06 -18.69
CA ASP A 128 11.75 -1.94 -19.79
C ASP A 128 13.28 -2.12 -19.89
N ASP A 129 14.08 -1.13 -19.47
CA ASP A 129 15.55 -1.26 -19.45
C ASP A 129 16.04 -2.16 -18.31
N LEU A 130 15.23 -2.31 -17.25
CA LEU A 130 15.55 -3.22 -16.14
C LEU A 130 15.27 -4.69 -16.51
N THR A 131 14.31 -4.94 -17.41
CA THR A 131 13.92 -6.29 -17.85
C THR A 131 14.71 -6.75 -19.07
N ALA A 132 15.07 -5.85 -19.99
CA ALA A 132 15.79 -6.18 -21.23
C ALA A 132 17.30 -6.48 -21.06
N GLY A 133 17.86 -6.28 -19.87
CA GLY A 133 19.30 -6.36 -19.62
C GLY A 133 19.90 -7.76 -19.42
N ASP A 134 19.11 -8.84 -19.31
CA ASP A 134 19.63 -10.09 -18.74
C ASP A 134 19.12 -11.41 -19.38
N GLU A 135 18.73 -11.41 -20.66
CA GLU A 135 18.29 -12.65 -21.35
C GLU A 135 19.40 -13.70 -21.61
N THR A 136 20.63 -13.48 -21.11
CA THR A 136 21.72 -14.47 -21.18
C THR A 136 22.18 -15.00 -19.83
N SER A 137 21.52 -14.60 -18.74
CA SER A 137 21.85 -15.04 -17.39
C SER A 137 20.98 -16.24 -17.00
N PHE A 138 21.62 -17.41 -16.97
CA PHE A 138 21.04 -18.68 -16.54
C PHE A 138 20.29 -18.56 -15.21
N ASP A 139 19.11 -19.21 -15.14
CA ASP A 139 18.26 -19.40 -13.96
C ASP A 139 19.05 -19.82 -12.70
N PHE A 140 19.54 -18.83 -11.95
CA PHE A 140 19.77 -18.99 -10.53
C PHE A 140 18.54 -18.45 -9.81
N PRO A 141 18.00 -19.16 -8.79
CA PRO A 141 16.93 -18.60 -7.97
C PRO A 141 17.41 -17.24 -7.46
N THR A 142 16.69 -16.19 -7.83
CA THR A 142 16.98 -14.80 -7.50
C THR A 142 17.33 -14.73 -6.03
N GLN A 143 18.64 -14.66 -5.75
CA GLN A 143 19.11 -14.65 -4.38
C GLN A 143 18.45 -13.45 -3.71
N PRO A 144 17.73 -13.62 -2.59
CA PRO A 144 16.94 -12.54 -2.01
C PRO A 144 17.86 -11.34 -1.84
N GLY A 145 17.59 -10.29 -2.63
CA GLY A 145 18.44 -9.12 -2.72
C GLY A 145 18.71 -8.63 -1.31
N GLN A 146 19.98 -8.35 -1.01
CA GLN A 146 20.39 -7.92 0.32
C GLN A 146 19.41 -6.84 0.84
N PRO A 147 18.80 -7.03 2.01
CA PRO A 147 17.68 -6.19 2.43
C PRO A 147 18.11 -4.73 2.47
N ALA A 148 17.31 -3.88 1.83
CA ALA A 148 17.63 -2.46 1.74
C ALA A 148 17.87 -1.85 3.12
N ARG A 149 18.89 -1.00 3.22
CA ARG A 149 19.23 -0.34 4.49
C ARG A 149 18.08 0.55 4.95
N GLY A 150 17.80 0.55 6.25
CA GLY A 150 16.75 1.41 6.81
C GLY A 150 15.32 0.90 6.62
N ARG A 151 15.14 -0.41 6.38
CA ARG A 151 13.82 -1.05 6.46
C ARG A 151 13.27 -0.94 7.90
N GLN A 152 12.05 -0.43 8.01
CA GLN A 152 11.32 -0.25 9.26
C GLN A 152 10.43 -1.48 9.54
N PRO A 153 9.94 -1.66 10.79
CA PRO A 153 9.06 -2.77 11.15
C PRO A 153 7.77 -2.84 10.35
N ASP A 154 7.29 -1.70 9.83
CA ASP A 154 6.11 -1.58 8.96
C ASP A 154 6.39 -1.94 7.49
N GLY A 155 7.63 -2.35 7.18
CA GLY A 155 8.16 -2.69 5.86
C GLY A 155 8.51 -1.52 4.97
N THR A 156 8.31 -0.29 5.42
CA THR A 156 8.75 0.88 4.67
C THR A 156 10.26 1.05 4.77
N ILE A 157 10.87 1.64 3.75
CA ILE A 157 12.30 1.87 3.66
C ILE A 157 12.54 3.36 3.79
N ARG A 158 13.31 3.75 4.81
CA ARG A 158 13.73 5.14 4.98
C ARG A 158 14.65 5.53 3.83
N THR A 159 14.31 6.62 3.15
CA THR A 159 15.19 7.21 2.13
C THR A 159 15.94 8.40 2.69
N THR A 160 17.20 8.58 2.29
CA THR A 160 18.04 9.67 2.79
C THR A 160 17.58 11.02 2.27
N GLY A 161 17.83 12.06 3.07
CA GLY A 161 18.25 13.36 2.54
C GLY A 161 17.18 14.44 2.41
N TRP A 162 15.91 14.17 2.69
CA TRP A 162 14.84 15.14 2.45
C TRP A 162 13.82 15.22 3.58
N LEU A 163 13.47 16.45 3.93
CA LEU A 163 12.31 16.84 4.72
C LEU A 163 11.28 17.42 3.76
N GLN A 164 10.01 17.17 4.01
CA GLN A 164 8.92 17.75 3.23
C GLN A 164 8.20 18.79 4.10
N LEU A 165 8.24 20.05 3.66
CA LEU A 165 7.46 21.13 4.27
C LEU A 165 6.32 21.47 3.30
N GLY A 166 5.15 20.87 3.52
CA GLY A 166 4.02 20.96 2.59
C GLY A 166 4.34 20.31 1.24
N ARG A 167 4.43 21.12 0.17
CA ARG A 167 4.77 20.66 -1.19
C ARG A 167 6.26 20.79 -1.51
N TRP A 168 7.06 21.37 -0.61
CA TRP A 168 8.43 21.76 -0.90
C TRP A 168 9.40 20.69 -0.36
N PRO A 169 10.13 20.00 -1.23
CA PRO A 169 11.20 19.12 -0.81
C PRO A 169 12.40 19.95 -0.35
N ILE A 170 12.89 19.71 0.87
CA ILE A 170 14.06 20.42 1.40
C ILE A 170 15.10 19.44 1.91
N SER A 171 16.36 19.64 1.51
CA SER A 171 17.46 18.80 1.97
C SER A 171 17.67 18.96 3.48
N SER A 172 17.57 17.87 4.23
CA SER A 172 17.80 17.90 5.69
C SER A 172 19.27 18.16 6.04
N GLY A 173 20.19 17.72 5.19
CA GLY A 173 21.62 18.02 5.34
C GLY A 173 21.92 19.51 5.10
N LEU A 174 21.22 20.14 4.15
CA LEU A 174 21.33 21.59 3.94
C LEU A 174 20.84 22.36 5.17
N TRP A 175 19.71 21.97 5.76
CA TRP A 175 19.22 22.59 7.00
C TRP A 175 20.19 22.42 8.15
N ALA A 176 20.83 21.25 8.30
CA ALA A 176 21.86 21.05 9.31
C ALA A 176 23.06 22.01 9.10
N ALA A 177 23.52 22.15 7.86
CA ALA A 177 24.61 23.07 7.52
C ALA A 177 24.22 24.54 7.77
N LEU A 178 23.01 24.95 7.37
CA LEU A 178 22.49 26.30 7.58
C LEU A 178 22.33 26.62 9.08
N ALA A 179 21.85 25.67 9.87
CA ALA A 179 21.76 25.83 11.33
C ALA A 179 23.14 26.00 11.97
N GLY A 180 24.13 25.20 11.54
CA GLY A 180 25.52 25.36 11.98
C GLY A 180 26.12 26.70 11.57
N ALA A 181 25.88 27.15 10.33
CA ALA A 181 26.33 28.45 9.83
C ALA A 181 25.71 29.60 10.62
N ALA A 182 24.39 29.54 10.89
CA ALA A 182 23.68 30.56 11.66
C ALA A 182 24.22 30.67 13.09
N LEU A 183 24.49 29.53 13.75
CA LEU A 183 25.13 29.50 15.05
C LEU A 183 26.55 30.11 15.00
N GLY A 184 27.32 29.80 13.96
CA GLY A 184 28.66 30.38 13.80
C GLY A 184 28.66 31.87 13.50
N LEU A 185 27.66 32.38 12.79
CA LEU A 185 27.46 33.82 12.57
C LEU A 185 27.12 34.53 13.89
N ALA A 186 26.29 33.92 14.74
CA ALA A 186 25.99 34.46 16.07
C ALA A 186 27.22 34.52 17.00
N LEU A 187 28.28 33.78 16.68
CA LEU A 187 29.52 33.68 17.45
C LEU A 187 30.73 34.30 16.72
N ILE A 188 30.51 35.11 15.69
CA ILE A 188 31.58 35.56 14.79
C ILE A 188 32.67 36.39 15.48
N ASP A 189 32.32 37.12 16.54
CA ASP A 189 33.27 37.95 17.30
C ASP A 189 34.33 37.14 18.05
N LEU A 190 34.08 35.85 18.28
CA LEU A 190 35.05 34.93 18.90
C LEU A 190 36.10 34.47 17.89
N TYR A 191 35.67 34.17 16.66
CA TYR A 191 36.54 33.67 15.60
C TYR A 191 35.84 33.73 14.24
N THR A 192 36.42 34.48 13.29
CA THR A 192 35.80 34.79 11.99
C THR A 192 35.47 33.56 11.13
N TRP A 193 36.16 32.43 11.33
CA TRP A 193 35.92 31.20 10.58
C TRP A 193 34.84 30.28 11.18
N LEU A 194 34.26 30.62 12.34
CA LEU A 194 33.22 29.82 13.00
C LEU A 194 32.02 29.46 12.11
N PRO A 195 31.46 30.36 11.28
CA PRO A 195 30.35 30.01 10.38
C PRO A 195 30.68 28.81 9.49
N LEU A 196 31.89 28.77 8.93
CA LEU A 196 32.31 27.69 8.04
C LEU A 196 32.58 26.39 8.81
N ILE A 197 33.27 26.48 9.95
CA ILE A 197 33.61 25.31 10.78
C ILE A 197 32.34 24.67 11.35
N LEU A 198 31.40 25.46 11.87
CA LEU A 198 30.17 24.93 12.45
C LEU A 198 29.22 24.41 11.37
N ALA A 199 29.13 25.03 10.19
CA ALA A 199 28.35 24.49 9.08
C ALA A 199 28.85 23.10 8.63
N THR A 200 30.16 22.97 8.44
CA THR A 200 30.79 21.69 8.04
C THR A 200 30.65 20.63 9.13
N THR A 201 30.85 20.99 10.40
CA THR A 201 30.69 20.08 11.54
C THR A 201 29.25 19.62 11.71
N ALA A 202 28.27 20.53 11.58
CA ALA A 202 26.85 20.20 11.67
C ALA A 202 26.43 19.25 10.54
N TYR A 203 26.87 19.51 9.31
CA TYR A 203 26.64 18.61 8.17
C TYR A 203 27.27 17.23 8.39
N ALA A 204 28.53 17.17 8.83
CA ALA A 204 29.22 15.92 9.10
C ALA A 204 28.53 15.11 10.22
N THR A 205 28.08 15.79 11.27
CA THR A 205 27.31 15.18 12.37
C THR A 205 25.97 14.63 11.88
N TRP A 206 25.25 15.40 11.05
CA TRP A 206 24.02 14.92 10.41
C TRP A 206 24.28 13.70 9.54
N PHE A 207 25.34 13.72 8.72
CA PHE A 207 25.72 12.60 7.85
C PHE A 207 26.06 11.34 8.65
N ALA A 208 26.83 11.49 9.73
CA ALA A 208 27.14 10.42 10.66
C ALA A 208 25.86 9.84 11.30
N ALA A 209 24.93 10.70 11.72
CA ALA A 209 23.67 10.26 12.32
C ALA A 209 22.81 9.43 11.35
N ILE A 210 22.66 9.87 10.09
CA ILE A 210 21.91 9.10 9.08
C ILE A 210 22.64 7.82 8.63
N ARG A 211 23.97 7.76 8.76
CA ARG A 211 24.74 6.57 8.37
C ARG A 211 24.76 5.50 9.46
N TRP A 212 24.85 5.89 10.73
CA TRP A 212 25.10 4.95 11.83
C TRP A 212 23.92 4.78 12.78
N VAL A 213 23.18 5.85 13.07
CA VAL A 213 22.08 5.79 14.06
C VAL A 213 20.76 5.43 13.39
N ARG A 214 20.51 6.00 12.21
CA ARG A 214 19.27 5.79 11.46
C ARG A 214 19.59 5.54 9.99
N PRO A 215 20.13 4.35 9.66
CA PRO A 215 20.49 4.01 8.28
C PRO A 215 19.31 4.25 7.36
N ALA A 216 19.59 4.86 6.21
CA ALA A 216 18.62 5.12 5.17
C ALA A 216 19.23 4.76 3.81
N SER A 217 18.38 4.31 2.89
CA SER A 217 18.79 3.96 1.53
C SER A 217 18.72 5.17 0.60
N ALA A 218 19.59 5.19 -0.41
CA ALA A 218 19.42 6.11 -1.52
C ALA A 218 18.31 5.58 -2.43
N ALA A 219 17.46 6.46 -2.93
CA ALA A 219 16.36 6.10 -3.80
C ALA A 219 16.28 7.11 -4.96
N THR A 220 16.38 6.60 -6.18
CA THR A 220 16.30 7.39 -7.40
C THR A 220 14.95 7.18 -8.06
N ASN A 221 14.21 8.26 -8.30
CA ASN A 221 12.93 8.19 -9.00
C ASN A 221 13.20 7.80 -10.45
N LEU A 222 12.52 6.76 -10.92
CA LEU A 222 12.61 6.28 -12.30
C LEU A 222 11.51 6.94 -13.14
N GLU A 223 10.26 6.62 -12.81
CA GLU A 223 9.09 7.03 -13.60
C GLU A 223 7.84 7.22 -12.73
N LEU A 224 6.77 7.69 -13.35
CA LEU A 224 5.44 7.80 -12.76
C LEU A 224 4.54 6.72 -13.36
N VAL A 225 4.00 5.85 -12.52
CA VAL A 225 3.12 4.73 -12.91
C VAL A 225 1.77 4.90 -12.22
N TYR A 226 0.67 4.53 -12.87
CA TYR A 226 -0.64 4.55 -12.21
C TYR A 226 -0.74 3.48 -11.13
N ALA A 227 -1.59 3.70 -10.12
CA ALA A 227 -1.66 2.83 -8.96
C ALA A 227 -2.18 1.42 -9.29
N ASP A 228 -3.00 1.30 -10.33
CA ASP A 228 -3.53 0.04 -10.86
C ASP A 228 -2.56 -0.70 -11.80
N GLU A 229 -1.57 0.01 -12.35
CA GLU A 229 -0.49 -0.53 -13.18
C GLU A 229 0.76 -0.93 -12.38
N LEU A 230 0.72 -0.80 -11.05
CA LEU A 230 1.81 -1.27 -10.22
C LEU A 230 1.91 -2.80 -10.29
N GLU A 231 3.12 -3.31 -10.11
CA GLU A 231 3.38 -4.75 -10.06
C GLU A 231 3.90 -5.14 -8.67
N PRO A 232 3.73 -6.41 -8.26
CA PRO A 232 4.44 -6.94 -7.10
C PRO A 232 5.95 -6.68 -7.23
N ASP A 233 6.61 -6.42 -6.10
CA ASP A 233 8.01 -6.04 -5.96
C ASP A 233 8.39 -4.62 -6.45
N ASP A 234 7.45 -3.85 -7.02
CA ASP A 234 7.69 -2.44 -7.32
C ASP A 234 7.98 -1.64 -6.05
N ALA A 235 9.08 -0.89 -6.05
CA ALA A 235 9.42 0.05 -5.00
C ALA A 235 8.83 1.42 -5.33
N ILE A 236 7.87 1.90 -4.53
CA ILE A 236 7.18 3.17 -4.76
C ILE A 236 7.32 4.15 -3.58
N ARG A 237 7.27 5.45 -3.85
CA ARG A 237 7.17 6.46 -2.78
C ARG A 237 5.75 6.60 -2.26
N ILE A 238 5.60 6.55 -0.94
CA ILE A 238 4.28 6.51 -0.29
C ILE A 238 3.61 7.89 -0.24
N HIS A 239 4.38 8.98 -0.27
CA HIS A 239 3.89 10.35 0.00
C HIS A 239 4.22 11.38 -1.10
N GLY A 240 4.37 10.93 -2.35
CA GLY A 240 4.69 11.79 -3.49
C GLY A 240 6.15 11.65 -3.94
N PRO A 241 6.80 12.70 -4.49
CA PRO A 241 8.11 12.59 -5.14
C PRO A 241 9.26 12.35 -4.16
N ILE A 242 9.01 12.52 -2.86
CA ILE A 242 9.97 12.38 -1.76
C ILE A 242 9.30 11.60 -0.62
N GLY A 243 10.10 10.86 0.13
CA GLY A 243 9.64 10.22 1.37
C GLY A 243 10.03 8.75 1.48
N PRO A 244 9.45 8.02 2.45
CA PRO A 244 9.68 6.60 2.60
C PRO A 244 9.19 5.84 1.38
N VAL A 245 9.89 4.75 1.08
CA VAL A 245 9.57 3.84 -0.02
C VAL A 245 8.88 2.61 0.54
N GLY A 246 7.78 2.20 -0.08
CA GLY A 246 7.13 0.91 0.17
C GLY A 246 7.44 -0.03 -0.99
N ILE A 247 7.74 -1.29 -0.69
CA ILE A 247 7.79 -2.35 -1.72
C ILE A 247 6.41 -2.96 -1.79
N VAL A 248 5.82 -2.96 -2.98
CA VAL A 248 4.51 -3.53 -3.26
C VAL A 248 4.59 -5.05 -3.12
N ASP A 249 3.70 -5.61 -2.32
CA ASP A 249 3.55 -7.05 -2.08
C ASP A 249 2.37 -7.60 -2.89
N GLN A 250 1.25 -6.89 -2.83
CA GLN A 250 0.04 -7.27 -3.54
C GLN A 250 -0.79 -6.04 -3.87
N ILE A 251 -1.44 -6.07 -5.03
CA ILE A 251 -2.45 -5.09 -5.42
C ILE A 251 -3.77 -5.82 -5.59
N THR A 252 -4.84 -5.27 -5.03
CA THR A 252 -6.17 -5.86 -5.13
C THR A 252 -7.17 -4.76 -5.47
N PRO A 253 -8.04 -4.96 -6.48
CA PRO A 253 -9.11 -4.00 -6.75
C PRO A 253 -10.03 -3.93 -5.52
N ALA A 254 -10.20 -2.72 -4.96
CA ALA A 254 -11.07 -2.51 -3.81
C ALA A 254 -12.49 -2.11 -4.26
N ASN A 255 -12.58 -1.25 -5.27
CA ASN A 255 -13.81 -0.88 -5.97
C ASN A 255 -13.46 -0.45 -7.41
N SER A 256 -14.44 0.06 -8.16
CA SER A 256 -14.25 0.46 -9.56
C SER A 256 -13.27 1.62 -9.79
N GLN A 257 -12.87 2.35 -8.74
CA GLN A 257 -12.00 3.53 -8.83
C GLN A 257 -10.80 3.49 -7.88
N GLN A 258 -10.66 2.45 -7.05
CA GLN A 258 -9.65 2.36 -6.01
C GLN A 258 -9.00 0.99 -5.98
N VAL A 259 -7.70 1.01 -5.72
CA VAL A 259 -6.87 -0.17 -5.51
C VAL A 259 -6.37 -0.20 -4.07
N LEU A 260 -6.39 -1.39 -3.48
CA LEU A 260 -5.75 -1.69 -2.21
C LEU A 260 -4.34 -2.19 -2.50
N ILE A 261 -3.35 -1.39 -2.12
CA ILE A 261 -1.93 -1.75 -2.20
C ILE A 261 -1.50 -2.24 -0.83
N ARG A 262 -1.00 -3.47 -0.78
CA ARG A 262 -0.34 -4.07 0.37
C ARG A 262 1.17 -3.99 0.15
N PHE A 263 1.90 -3.57 1.17
CA PHE A 263 3.35 -3.52 1.16
C PHE A 263 3.95 -4.72 1.90
N THR A 264 5.22 -5.06 1.62
CA THR A 264 5.91 -6.25 2.17
C THR A 264 6.04 -6.25 3.71
N GLY A 265 5.71 -5.16 4.40
CA GLY A 265 5.62 -5.13 5.89
C GLY A 265 4.21 -5.24 6.45
N GLY A 266 3.23 -5.60 5.61
CA GLY A 266 1.83 -5.76 6.02
C GLY A 266 1.05 -4.46 6.11
N THR A 267 1.70 -3.30 5.93
CA THR A 267 1.00 -2.01 5.81
C THR A 267 0.18 -2.00 4.52
N GLN A 268 -1.01 -1.41 4.57
CA GLN A 268 -1.93 -1.34 3.44
C GLN A 268 -2.37 0.10 3.19
N ARG A 269 -2.67 0.42 1.93
CA ARG A 269 -3.25 1.71 1.53
C ARG A 269 -4.27 1.55 0.42
N PHE A 270 -5.37 2.30 0.55
CA PHE A 270 -6.28 2.54 -0.55
C PHE A 270 -5.82 3.77 -1.32
N LEU A 271 -5.59 3.61 -2.62
CA LEU A 271 -5.31 4.71 -3.54
C LEU A 271 -6.36 4.70 -4.65
N PRO A 272 -6.79 5.87 -5.15
CA PRO A 272 -7.46 5.94 -6.44
C PRO A 272 -6.62 5.28 -7.53
N ALA A 273 -7.24 4.51 -8.43
CA ALA A 273 -6.55 3.78 -9.50
C ALA A 273 -5.71 4.71 -10.39
N ASP A 274 -6.23 5.91 -10.66
CA ASP A 274 -5.58 6.96 -11.45
C ASP A 274 -4.47 7.74 -10.71
N THR A 275 -4.18 7.37 -9.45
CA THR A 275 -3.12 8.03 -8.68
C THR A 275 -1.75 7.68 -9.24
N ARG A 276 -1.01 8.70 -9.66
CA ARG A 276 0.37 8.53 -10.12
C ARG A 276 1.32 8.29 -8.94
N CYS A 277 1.96 7.14 -8.96
CA CYS A 277 2.95 6.70 -8.00
C CYS A 277 4.36 6.84 -8.58
N HIS A 278 5.30 7.34 -7.78
CA HIS A 278 6.70 7.42 -8.21
C HIS A 278 7.37 6.07 -8.01
N LEU A 279 7.75 5.42 -9.10
CA LEU A 279 8.59 4.23 -9.10
C LEU A 279 10.03 4.62 -8.76
N VAL A 280 10.70 3.83 -7.93
CA VAL A 280 11.99 4.19 -7.35
C VAL A 280 12.95 3.02 -7.39
N LYS A 281 14.17 3.27 -7.87
CA LYS A 281 15.27 2.33 -7.73
C LYS A 281 15.98 2.56 -6.41
N LEU A 282 15.99 1.55 -5.56
CA LEU A 282 16.76 1.56 -4.31
C LEU A 282 18.22 1.23 -4.60
N ARG A 283 19.13 2.00 -4.00
CA ARG A 283 20.57 1.76 -4.03
C ARG A 283 21.05 1.46 -2.61
N ASN A 284 21.58 0.24 -2.45
CA ASN A 284 22.13 -0.24 -1.19
C ASN A 284 23.46 0.40 -0.82
#